data_AF-A0A3B3D373-F1
#
_entry.id   AF-A0A3B3D373-F1
#
_cell.length_a   1.000
_cell.length_b   1.000
_cell.length_c   1.000
_cell.angle_alpha   90.00
_cell.angle_beta   90.00
_cell.angle_gamma   90.00
#
_symmetry.space_group_name_H-M   'P 1'
#
loop_
_entity.id
_entity.type
_entity.pdbx_description
1 polymer ?
#
loop_
_entity_poly.entity_id
_entity_poly.type
_entity_poly.pdbx_seq_one_letter_code
_entity_poly.pdbx_strand_id
1 'polypeptide(L)'
;IEIGFGKNGDIIGANMRTYLLEKSRVVFQASAERNYHIFYQLCASRDLPEMRALQLGETGPCSRRRLVHIGDWSTPATQQMEIFRILSGVLHLGNVRVQSSGRSSDRSFIEVTKVLPPPAVCTSAILRCSARMLVKPVSAQQALEARDALAKHVYGQLFGWTVQRLNSALRSQRGKVKSFIGVLDIYGFETFDRNSFEQFCINYANEKLQQQFNRVSLHRLRGPAPWHPKQEFRQSLQMLMDTLNSTTPHYVRCIKPNDLKEATVQQLRACGVLETIRISAQGYPSRWTYEEFFSRYRVLLPGPQHLQRAQASCRETLPQLIPDPDQYCFGKTKVFFRAGQVALMERLRAERLRAAAVIIQSRAKGWLQRVRFTRVLRAVATIQRYCRGSQARRCGLTVLLQARVRGWLARRAFRRVRAAVVYMQCCVRRRAARKELLKLKKEARSVERYRELNKGMEVKLMQLQLRADQQVWTSGHSQEHGFMLAPEKRQTQHQRHDIREYKTKTCDQRPEIKTFKS
;
A
#
# COMPACT_ATOMS: atom_id res chain seq x y z
N ILE A 1 8.69 -8.61 32.09
CA ILE A 1 7.72 -8.52 30.97
C ILE A 1 8.46 -8.81 29.67
N GLU A 2 7.92 -9.66 28.80
CA GLU A 2 8.48 -10.03 27.49
C GLU A 2 7.56 -9.49 26.41
N ILE A 3 8.06 -8.62 25.54
CA ILE A 3 7.32 -8.03 24.41
C ILE A 3 7.73 -8.78 23.14
N GLY A 4 6.78 -9.44 22.48
CA GLY A 4 7.00 -10.21 21.26
C GLY A 4 6.84 -9.37 19.99
N PHE A 5 7.75 -9.58 19.04
CA PHE A 5 7.78 -8.89 17.74
C PHE A 5 7.60 -9.86 16.56
N GLY A 6 6.83 -9.41 15.57
CA GLY A 6 6.60 -10.07 14.29
C GLY A 6 7.79 -9.94 13.33
N LYS A 7 7.64 -10.47 12.11
CA LYS A 7 8.71 -10.41 11.09
C LYS A 7 9.03 -8.98 10.64
N ASN A 8 8.07 -8.07 10.74
CA ASN A 8 8.17 -6.69 10.28
C ASN A 8 8.58 -5.72 11.40
N GLY A 9 8.85 -6.23 12.62
CA GLY A 9 9.15 -5.40 13.80
C GLY A 9 7.92 -4.82 14.48
N ASP A 10 6.73 -5.28 14.11
CA ASP A 10 5.45 -4.95 14.74
C ASP A 10 5.27 -5.70 16.07
N ILE A 11 4.66 -5.05 17.06
CA ILE A 11 4.34 -5.67 18.35
C ILE A 11 3.15 -6.61 18.13
N ILE A 12 3.39 -7.90 18.33
CA ILE A 12 2.33 -8.90 18.18
C ILE A 12 1.67 -9.18 19.52
N GLY A 13 2.39 -9.25 20.64
CA GLY A 13 1.80 -9.53 21.95
C GLY A 13 2.83 -9.44 23.07
N ALA A 14 2.41 -9.72 24.30
CA ALA A 14 3.29 -9.69 25.47
C ALA A 14 3.04 -10.86 26.43
N ASN A 15 4.06 -11.17 27.23
CA ASN A 15 4.01 -12.18 28.26
C ASN A 15 4.65 -11.65 29.55
N MET A 16 3.93 -11.73 30.66
CA MET A 16 4.41 -11.33 31.98
C MET A 16 4.86 -12.57 32.76
N ARG A 17 6.12 -12.54 33.21
CA ARG A 17 6.67 -13.51 34.16
C ARG A 17 6.91 -12.80 35.48
N THR A 18 6.43 -13.38 36.56
CA THR A 18 6.60 -12.86 37.92
C THR A 18 7.56 -13.75 38.68
N TYR A 19 8.49 -13.13 39.39
CA TYR A 19 9.47 -13.81 40.24
C TYR A 19 9.34 -13.25 41.66
N LEU A 20 9.70 -14.06 42.66
CA LEU A 20 9.93 -13.59 44.04
C LEU A 20 8.74 -12.87 44.71
N LEU A 21 7.55 -13.46 44.68
CA LEU A 21 6.42 -12.94 45.47
C LEU A 21 6.72 -13.09 46.97
N GLU A 22 6.76 -11.97 47.70
CA GLU A 22 6.98 -11.89 49.14
C GLU A 22 5.75 -12.38 49.94
N LYS A 23 5.49 -13.70 49.90
CA LYS A 23 4.29 -14.29 50.52
C LYS A 23 4.18 -14.04 52.02
N SER A 24 5.29 -13.90 52.74
CA SER A 24 5.30 -13.60 54.18
C SER A 24 4.60 -12.28 54.52
N ARG A 25 4.67 -11.28 53.64
CA ARG A 25 4.00 -9.98 53.78
C ARG A 25 2.48 -10.09 53.95
N VAL A 26 1.87 -11.19 53.49
CA VAL A 26 0.42 -11.44 53.65
C VAL A 26 0.03 -11.55 55.12
N VAL A 27 0.87 -12.18 55.95
CA VAL A 27 0.54 -12.51 57.36
C VAL A 27 1.37 -11.74 58.37
N PHE A 28 2.53 -11.21 57.97
CA PHE A 28 3.46 -10.50 58.85
C PHE A 28 3.93 -9.22 58.18
N GLN A 29 4.01 -8.12 58.93
CA GLN A 29 4.54 -6.83 58.49
C GLN A 29 5.45 -6.26 59.57
N ALA A 30 6.62 -5.72 59.18
CA ALA A 30 7.52 -5.05 60.10
C ALA A 30 6.95 -3.69 60.58
N SER A 31 7.54 -3.12 61.63
CA SER A 31 7.17 -1.78 62.11
C SER A 31 7.34 -0.75 61.00
N ALA A 32 6.28 0.02 60.70
CA ALA A 32 6.18 0.99 59.60
C ALA A 32 5.99 0.39 58.19
N GLU A 33 5.85 -0.92 58.04
CA GLU A 33 5.49 -1.53 56.75
C GLU A 33 3.98 -1.79 56.61
N ARG A 34 3.54 -1.97 55.36
CA ARG A 34 2.16 -2.27 55.01
C ARG A 34 2.05 -3.62 54.30
N ASN A 35 0.86 -4.18 54.33
CA ASN A 35 0.48 -5.32 53.49
C ASN A 35 0.30 -4.86 52.02
N TYR A 36 -0.04 -5.78 51.12
CA TYR A 36 -0.34 -5.45 49.74
C TYR A 36 -1.49 -4.43 49.63
N HIS A 37 -1.36 -3.48 48.71
CA HIS A 37 -2.29 -2.34 48.55
C HIS A 37 -3.74 -2.76 48.36
N ILE A 38 -3.99 -3.91 47.74
CA ILE A 38 -5.33 -4.40 47.44
C ILE A 38 -6.19 -4.58 48.70
N PHE A 39 -5.60 -4.97 49.83
CA PHE A 39 -6.33 -5.14 51.09
C PHE A 39 -6.84 -3.80 51.63
N TYR A 40 -6.02 -2.76 51.57
CA TYR A 40 -6.43 -1.41 51.99
C TYR A 40 -7.47 -0.80 51.05
N GLN A 41 -7.33 -1.03 49.74
CA GLN A 41 -8.29 -0.56 48.74
C GLN A 41 -9.65 -1.24 48.90
N LEU A 42 -9.64 -2.54 49.22
CA LEU A 42 -10.85 -3.31 49.49
C LEU A 42 -11.55 -2.80 50.76
N CYS A 43 -10.81 -2.62 51.86
CA CYS A 43 -11.37 -2.08 53.11
C CYS A 43 -11.87 -0.63 52.97
N ALA A 44 -11.16 0.21 52.20
CA ALA A 44 -11.59 1.57 51.89
C ALA A 44 -12.86 1.64 51.01
N SER A 45 -13.25 0.52 50.39
CA SER A 45 -14.40 0.42 49.50
C SER A 45 -15.57 -0.36 50.13
N ARG A 46 -15.51 -0.66 51.43
CA ARG A 46 -16.52 -1.43 52.18
C ARG A 46 -17.94 -0.83 52.13
N ASP A 47 -18.05 0.50 52.01
CA ASP A 47 -19.33 1.21 52.09
C ASP A 47 -20.16 1.05 50.81
N LEU A 48 -19.53 0.59 49.72
CA LEU A 48 -20.19 0.30 48.45
C LEU A 48 -21.21 -0.84 48.61
N PRO A 49 -22.40 -0.73 47.99
CA PRO A 49 -23.48 -1.71 48.17
C PRO A 49 -23.07 -3.14 47.80
N GLU A 50 -22.27 -3.30 46.75
CA GLU A 50 -21.77 -4.59 46.28
C GLU A 50 -20.78 -5.25 47.26
N MET A 51 -20.06 -4.44 48.05
CA MET A 51 -19.00 -4.90 48.95
C MET A 51 -19.50 -5.16 50.38
N ARG A 52 -20.71 -4.72 50.73
CA ARG A 52 -21.32 -4.96 52.06
C ARG A 52 -21.46 -6.44 52.38
N ALA A 53 -21.68 -7.28 51.36
CA ALA A 53 -21.76 -8.73 51.50
C ALA A 53 -20.45 -9.37 52.01
N LEU A 54 -19.31 -8.69 51.88
CA LEU A 54 -17.99 -9.18 52.29
C LEU A 54 -17.68 -8.92 53.77
N GLN A 55 -18.53 -8.17 54.49
CA GLN A 55 -18.43 -7.89 55.93
C GLN A 55 -17.04 -7.39 56.39
N LEU A 56 -16.46 -6.45 55.64
CA LEU A 56 -15.11 -5.94 55.90
C LEU A 56 -15.08 -4.94 57.07
N GLY A 57 -14.07 -5.06 57.95
CA GLY A 57 -13.85 -4.15 59.09
C GLY A 57 -13.13 -2.84 58.72
N GLU A 58 -12.98 -1.94 59.70
CA GLU A 58 -12.11 -0.76 59.55
C GLU A 58 -10.64 -1.18 59.59
N THR A 59 -9.88 -0.79 58.58
CA THR A 59 -8.42 -0.72 58.67
C THR A 59 -8.03 0.69 59.09
N GLY A 60 -7.00 0.82 59.94
CA GLY A 60 -6.51 2.10 60.45
C GLY A 60 -6.23 3.19 59.39
N PRO A 61 -5.91 4.42 59.81
CA PRO A 61 -6.07 5.65 59.01
C PRO A 61 -5.01 5.79 57.92
N CYS A 62 -5.04 4.97 56.86
CA CYS A 62 -4.14 5.19 55.72
C CYS A 62 -4.57 4.48 54.43
N SER A 63 -5.54 5.04 53.72
CA SER A 63 -5.49 5.33 52.26
C SER A 63 -6.86 5.76 51.73
N ARG A 64 -7.04 7.07 51.46
CA ARG A 64 -8.25 7.65 50.84
C ARG A 64 -8.43 7.30 49.34
N ARG A 65 -7.71 6.30 48.81
CA ARG A 65 -7.87 5.86 47.41
C ARG A 65 -8.83 4.68 47.38
N ARG A 66 -10.09 4.95 47.01
CA ARG A 66 -11.09 3.91 46.68
C ARG A 66 -10.57 3.03 45.54
N LEU A 67 -11.09 1.80 45.43
CA LEU A 67 -10.89 0.95 44.27
C LEU A 67 -11.21 1.77 43.01
N VAL A 68 -10.17 2.10 42.23
CA VAL A 68 -10.37 2.54 40.85
C VAL A 68 -10.85 1.30 40.13
N HIS A 69 -11.95 1.42 39.37
CA HIS A 69 -12.46 0.35 38.53
C HIS A 69 -11.30 -0.43 37.91
N ILE A 70 -11.37 -1.75 38.00
CA ILE A 70 -10.57 -2.68 37.21
C ILE A 70 -10.99 -2.48 35.74
N GLY A 71 -10.60 -1.34 35.17
CA GLY A 71 -10.94 -0.91 33.84
C GLY A 71 -10.04 -1.61 32.83
N ASP A 72 -10.67 -2.14 31.78
CA ASP A 72 -10.08 -2.66 30.55
C ASP A 72 -9.43 -4.06 30.54
N TRP A 73 -9.47 -4.84 31.63
CA TRP A 73 -8.85 -6.19 31.63
C TRP A 73 -9.76 -7.31 31.11
N SER A 74 -10.89 -6.98 30.46
CA SER A 74 -11.85 -7.98 29.94
C SER A 74 -12.27 -9.04 30.97
N THR A 75 -12.32 -8.68 32.26
CA THR A 75 -12.75 -9.57 33.34
C THR A 75 -14.20 -9.24 33.68
N PRO A 76 -15.15 -10.17 33.49
CA PRO A 76 -16.55 -9.95 33.83
C PRO A 76 -16.71 -9.53 35.30
N ALA A 77 -17.70 -8.68 35.58
CA ALA A 77 -17.97 -8.19 36.94
C ALA A 77 -18.16 -9.32 37.97
N THR A 78 -18.70 -10.47 37.54
CA THR A 78 -18.86 -11.67 38.37
C THR A 78 -17.53 -12.24 38.84
N GLN A 79 -16.55 -12.38 37.95
CA GLN A 79 -15.21 -12.85 38.29
C GLN A 79 -14.45 -11.85 39.17
N GLN A 80 -14.66 -10.54 38.97
CA GLN A 80 -14.07 -9.53 39.84
C GLN A 80 -14.56 -9.69 41.29
N MET A 81 -15.86 -9.95 41.47
CA MET A 81 -16.44 -10.19 42.79
C MET A 81 -15.90 -11.48 43.44
N GLU A 82 -15.62 -12.53 42.67
CA GLU A 82 -14.99 -13.75 43.18
C GLU A 82 -13.58 -13.49 43.73
N ILE A 83 -12.77 -12.68 43.03
CA ILE A 83 -11.45 -12.27 43.51
C ILE A 83 -11.58 -11.52 44.84
N PHE A 84 -12.52 -10.57 44.93
CA PHE A 84 -12.76 -9.83 46.18
C PHE A 84 -13.24 -10.74 47.32
N ARG A 85 -14.09 -11.74 47.04
CA ARG A 85 -14.50 -12.76 48.02
C ARG A 85 -13.33 -13.58 48.55
N ILE A 86 -12.43 -14.01 47.67
CA ILE A 86 -11.23 -14.76 48.09
C ILE A 86 -10.32 -13.87 48.96
N LEU A 87 -10.09 -12.62 48.55
CA LEU A 87 -9.29 -11.67 49.32
C LEU A 87 -9.91 -11.34 50.69
N SER A 88 -11.23 -11.16 50.77
CA SER A 88 -11.92 -11.00 52.05
C SER A 88 -11.81 -12.26 52.90
N GLY A 89 -11.85 -13.45 52.30
CA GLY A 89 -11.62 -14.71 52.98
C GLY A 89 -10.23 -14.79 53.62
N VAL A 90 -9.19 -14.29 52.94
CA VAL A 90 -7.83 -14.20 53.51
C VAL A 90 -7.76 -13.22 54.69
N LEU A 91 -8.45 -12.07 54.60
CA LEU A 91 -8.53 -11.11 55.72
C LEU A 91 -9.24 -11.71 56.94
N HIS A 92 -10.39 -12.35 56.72
CA HIS A 92 -11.16 -13.01 57.77
C HIS A 92 -10.42 -14.18 58.40
N LEU A 93 -9.65 -14.94 57.60
CA LEU A 93 -8.77 -16.00 58.10
C LEU A 93 -7.72 -15.44 59.08
N GLY A 94 -7.22 -14.23 58.84
CA GLY A 94 -6.30 -13.54 59.76
C GLY A 94 -6.91 -13.19 61.12
N ASN A 95 -8.24 -13.05 61.20
CA ASN A 95 -8.96 -12.73 62.43
C ASN A 95 -9.23 -13.95 63.33
N VAL A 96 -8.92 -15.17 62.84
CA VAL A 96 -9.09 -16.39 63.63
C VAL A 96 -8.06 -16.43 64.75
N ARG A 97 -8.55 -16.47 66.00
CA ARG A 97 -7.72 -16.60 67.21
C ARG A 97 -7.75 -18.05 67.70
N VAL A 98 -6.58 -18.58 68.02
CA VAL A 98 -6.41 -19.93 68.57
C VAL A 98 -5.96 -19.78 70.02
N GLN A 99 -6.73 -20.34 70.95
CA GLN A 99 -6.39 -20.36 72.37
C GLN A 99 -5.96 -21.77 72.78
N SER A 100 -5.00 -21.88 73.70
CA SER A 100 -4.61 -23.15 74.32
C SER A 100 -5.54 -23.46 75.49
N SER A 101 -6.07 -24.69 75.55
CA SER A 101 -6.89 -25.13 76.68
C SER A 101 -6.02 -25.86 77.71
N GLY A 102 -5.74 -25.19 78.83
CA GLY A 102 -5.47 -25.75 80.16
C GLY A 102 -4.45 -26.90 80.32
N ARG A 103 -3.40 -26.65 81.12
CA ARG A 103 -2.39 -27.55 81.76
C ARG A 103 -1.65 -28.60 80.91
N SER A 104 -2.17 -29.06 79.77
CA SER A 104 -1.44 -29.84 78.78
C SER A 104 -1.46 -29.09 77.45
N SER A 105 -0.28 -28.75 76.96
CA SER A 105 -0.02 -27.95 75.75
C SER A 105 -0.57 -28.55 74.44
N ASP A 106 -1.21 -29.71 74.51
CA ASP A 106 -1.60 -30.54 73.37
C ASP A 106 -2.97 -30.22 72.76
N ARG A 107 -3.82 -29.41 73.41
CA ARG A 107 -5.18 -29.11 72.92
C ARG A 107 -5.40 -27.62 72.66
N SER A 108 -5.74 -27.31 71.41
CA SER A 108 -6.10 -25.97 70.94
C SER A 108 -7.59 -25.90 70.59
N PHE A 109 -8.23 -24.77 70.89
CA PHE A 109 -9.61 -24.49 70.49
C PHE A 109 -9.67 -23.17 69.70
N ILE A 110 -10.57 -23.11 68.74
CA ILE A 110 -10.74 -21.97 67.84
C ILE A 110 -11.86 -21.08 68.39
N GLU A 111 -11.55 -19.81 68.63
CA GLU A 111 -12.57 -18.79 68.84
C GLU A 111 -12.93 -18.19 67.48
N VAL A 112 -13.97 -18.74 66.83
CA VAL A 112 -14.39 -18.32 65.49
C VAL A 112 -15.19 -17.02 65.60
N THR A 113 -14.65 -15.93 65.06
CA THR A 113 -15.41 -14.68 64.85
C THR A 113 -16.32 -14.83 63.63
N LYS A 114 -17.62 -15.02 63.89
CA LYS A 114 -18.87 -14.84 63.08
C LYS A 114 -18.95 -15.00 61.54
N VAL A 115 -17.87 -15.06 60.75
CA VAL A 115 -17.94 -14.78 59.29
C VAL A 115 -17.37 -15.88 58.39
N LEU A 116 -16.76 -16.96 58.90
CA LEU A 116 -16.36 -18.09 58.06
C LEU A 116 -16.96 -19.44 58.54
N PRO A 117 -17.45 -20.30 57.63
CA PRO A 117 -17.83 -21.66 57.99
C PRO A 117 -16.59 -22.52 58.34
N PRO A 118 -16.80 -23.65 59.04
CA PRO A 118 -15.84 -24.16 60.02
C PRO A 118 -14.66 -25.07 59.57
N PRO A 119 -14.41 -25.48 58.31
CA PRO A 119 -13.32 -26.44 58.08
C PRO A 119 -11.93 -25.82 57.87
N ALA A 120 -11.77 -24.49 57.90
CA ALA A 120 -10.55 -23.84 57.38
C ALA A 120 -9.35 -23.78 58.32
N VAL A 121 -9.49 -24.10 59.61
CA VAL A 121 -8.37 -24.11 60.57
C VAL A 121 -8.25 -25.49 61.20
N CYS A 122 -7.20 -26.21 60.83
CA CYS A 122 -6.95 -27.58 61.30
C CYS A 122 -6.53 -27.57 62.78
N THR A 123 -7.46 -27.82 63.69
CA THR A 123 -7.16 -28.16 65.11
C THR A 123 -6.58 -29.57 65.26
N SER A 124 -6.66 -30.38 64.20
CA SER A 124 -6.17 -31.75 64.17
C SER A 124 -5.44 -32.07 62.88
N ALA A 125 -4.30 -32.75 63.00
CA ALA A 125 -3.53 -33.28 61.88
C ALA A 125 -3.88 -34.77 61.68
N ILE A 126 -4.14 -35.16 60.43
CA ILE A 126 -4.39 -36.57 60.07
C ILE A 126 -3.06 -37.19 59.63
N LEU A 127 -2.53 -38.10 60.43
CA LEU A 127 -1.33 -38.86 60.14
C LEU A 127 -1.73 -40.20 59.52
N ARG A 128 -1.28 -40.45 58.30
CA ARG A 128 -1.53 -41.73 57.62
C ARG A 128 -0.32 -42.64 57.84
N CYS A 129 -0.47 -43.64 58.70
CA CYS A 129 0.55 -44.66 58.94
C CYS A 129 0.10 -45.98 58.31
N SER A 130 0.70 -46.32 57.17
CA SER A 130 0.46 -47.54 56.39
C SER A 130 -1.02 -47.75 55.98
N ALA A 131 -1.88 -48.25 56.87
CA ALA A 131 -3.30 -48.52 56.64
C ALA A 131 -4.26 -47.82 57.63
N ARG A 132 -3.76 -47.10 58.64
CA ARG A 132 -4.61 -46.40 59.64
C ARG A 132 -4.44 -44.88 59.55
N MET A 133 -5.55 -44.16 59.65
CA MET A 133 -5.57 -42.71 59.82
C MET A 133 -5.65 -42.38 61.31
N LEU A 134 -4.62 -41.72 61.84
CA LEU A 134 -4.57 -41.26 63.22
C LEU A 134 -4.79 -39.75 63.25
N VAL A 135 -5.79 -39.30 64.00
CA VAL A 135 -6.09 -37.87 64.18
C VAL A 135 -5.37 -37.39 65.44
N LYS A 136 -4.33 -36.57 65.28
CA LYS A 136 -3.57 -35.98 66.39
C LYS A 136 -3.98 -34.52 66.58
N PRO A 137 -4.30 -34.07 67.81
CA PRO A 137 -4.54 -32.65 68.07
C PRO A 137 -3.24 -31.84 67.86
N VAL A 138 -3.40 -30.63 67.34
CA VAL A 138 -2.30 -29.75 66.94
C VAL A 138 -2.10 -28.67 68.01
N SER A 139 -0.85 -28.31 68.31
CA SER A 139 -0.56 -27.24 69.27
C SER A 139 -1.06 -25.89 68.77
N ALA A 140 -1.30 -24.94 69.67
CA ALA A 140 -1.79 -23.61 69.29
C ALA A 140 -0.84 -22.91 68.29
N GLN A 141 0.47 -23.05 68.47
CA GLN A 141 1.47 -22.49 67.55
C GLN A 141 1.40 -23.15 66.17
N GLN A 142 1.32 -24.48 66.10
CA GLN A 142 1.23 -25.20 64.84
C GLN A 142 -0.08 -24.88 64.09
N ALA A 143 -1.18 -24.66 64.81
CA ALA A 143 -2.44 -24.24 64.22
C ALA A 143 -2.36 -22.82 63.63
N LEU A 144 -1.66 -21.89 64.30
CA LEU A 144 -1.39 -20.55 63.76
C LEU A 144 -0.47 -20.59 62.53
N GLU A 145 0.59 -21.40 62.57
CA GLU A 145 1.47 -21.60 61.42
C GLU A 145 0.73 -22.21 60.22
N ALA A 146 -0.19 -23.16 60.46
CA ALA A 146 -1.03 -23.75 59.42
C ALA A 146 -2.02 -22.74 58.82
N ARG A 147 -2.66 -21.92 59.65
CA ARG A 147 -3.51 -20.79 59.21
C ARG A 147 -2.73 -19.84 58.31
N ASP A 148 -1.53 -19.44 58.74
CA ASP A 148 -0.68 -18.52 57.99
C ASP A 148 -0.18 -19.13 56.68
N ALA A 149 0.17 -20.43 56.69
CA ALA A 149 0.54 -21.17 55.48
C ALA A 149 -0.62 -21.23 54.49
N LEU A 150 -1.84 -21.46 54.95
CA LEU A 150 -3.04 -21.46 54.12
C LEU A 150 -3.28 -20.07 53.50
N ALA A 151 -3.21 -19.00 54.30
CA ALA A 151 -3.35 -17.63 53.82
C ALA A 151 -2.32 -17.29 52.72
N LYS A 152 -1.05 -17.63 52.95
CA LYS A 152 0.05 -17.48 51.97
C LYS A 152 -0.21 -18.28 50.70
N HIS A 153 -0.72 -19.50 50.82
CA HIS A 153 -1.01 -20.37 49.69
C HIS A 153 -2.16 -19.83 48.84
N VAL A 154 -3.30 -19.50 49.46
CA VAL A 154 -4.48 -18.96 48.77
C VAL A 154 -4.14 -17.67 48.04
N TYR A 155 -3.45 -16.74 48.70
CA TYR A 155 -3.02 -15.49 48.05
C TYR A 155 -2.04 -15.76 46.90
N GLY A 156 -1.08 -16.67 47.09
CA GLY A 156 -0.13 -17.05 46.03
C GLY A 156 -0.81 -17.66 44.81
N GLN A 157 -1.82 -18.51 44.99
CA GLN A 157 -2.61 -19.09 43.90
C GLN A 157 -3.45 -18.03 43.19
N LEU A 158 -4.11 -17.15 43.93
CA LEU A 158 -4.90 -16.05 43.37
C LEU A 158 -4.01 -15.10 42.53
N PHE A 159 -2.82 -14.77 43.03
CA PHE A 159 -1.85 -13.98 42.29
C PHE A 159 -1.40 -14.69 41.01
N GLY A 160 -1.05 -15.97 41.10
CA GLY A 160 -0.67 -16.79 39.93
C GLY A 160 -1.78 -16.86 38.87
N TRP A 161 -3.03 -17.08 39.30
CA TRP A 161 -4.20 -17.07 38.42
C TRP A 161 -4.39 -15.71 37.74
N THR A 162 -4.22 -14.60 38.49
CA THR A 162 -4.35 -13.24 37.95
C THR A 162 -3.30 -12.98 36.85
N VAL A 163 -2.04 -13.39 37.09
CA VAL A 163 -0.96 -13.31 36.08
C VAL A 163 -1.29 -14.14 34.84
N GLN A 164 -1.82 -15.36 35.01
CA GLN A 164 -2.23 -16.21 33.87
C GLN A 164 -3.37 -15.59 33.06
N ARG A 165 -4.34 -14.97 33.73
CA ARG A 165 -5.44 -14.25 33.08
C ARG A 165 -4.93 -13.07 32.28
N LEU A 166 -4.04 -12.26 32.85
CA LEU A 166 -3.37 -11.15 32.16
C LEU A 166 -2.58 -11.63 30.95
N ASN A 167 -1.80 -12.70 31.09
CA ASN A 167 -1.07 -13.28 29.96
C ASN A 167 -2.00 -13.79 28.86
N SER A 168 -3.18 -14.29 29.21
CA SER A 168 -4.17 -14.72 28.22
C SER A 168 -4.78 -13.56 27.45
N ALA A 169 -4.94 -12.39 28.09
CA ALA A 169 -5.38 -11.16 27.43
C ALA A 169 -4.26 -10.49 26.59
N LEU A 170 -3.01 -10.58 27.03
CA LEU A 170 -1.83 -10.01 26.35
C LEU A 170 -1.32 -10.86 25.18
N ARG A 171 -1.69 -12.14 25.14
CA ARG A 171 -1.38 -13.04 24.02
C ARG A 171 -2.23 -12.69 22.81
N SER A 172 -1.58 -12.46 21.68
CA SER A 172 -2.23 -12.21 20.42
C SER A 172 -2.36 -13.46 19.57
N GLN A 173 -3.41 -13.51 18.76
CA GLN A 173 -3.63 -14.54 17.74
C GLN A 173 -2.86 -14.26 16.44
N ARG A 174 -2.17 -13.11 16.33
CA ARG A 174 -1.48 -12.67 15.10
C ARG A 174 -0.07 -13.28 14.97
N GLY A 175 -0.02 -14.58 14.66
CA GLY A 175 1.17 -15.25 14.15
C GLY A 175 2.26 -15.59 15.19
N LYS A 176 3.36 -16.20 14.72
CA LYS A 176 4.46 -16.70 15.55
C LYS A 176 5.48 -15.60 15.85
N VAL A 177 5.88 -15.48 17.12
CA VAL A 177 6.93 -14.56 17.60
C VAL A 177 8.27 -14.90 16.96
N LYS A 178 8.94 -13.89 16.36
CA LYS A 178 10.30 -14.03 15.79
C LYS A 178 11.38 -13.61 16.77
N SER A 179 11.19 -12.47 17.43
CA SER A 179 12.10 -11.91 18.43
C SER A 179 11.31 -11.31 19.58
N PHE A 180 11.95 -11.14 20.73
CA PHE A 180 11.32 -10.51 21.88
C PHE A 180 12.29 -9.56 22.58
N ILE A 181 11.74 -8.56 23.26
CA ILE A 181 12.48 -7.70 24.18
C ILE A 181 11.94 -7.96 25.58
N GLY A 182 12.82 -8.43 26.47
CA GLY A 182 12.52 -8.65 27.88
C GLY A 182 12.88 -7.43 28.71
N VAL A 183 11.92 -6.87 29.44
CA VAL A 183 12.13 -5.86 30.48
C VAL A 183 12.00 -6.55 31.82
N LEU A 184 13.10 -6.63 32.56
CA LEU A 184 13.14 -7.14 33.92
C LEU A 184 13.08 -5.97 34.90
N ASP A 185 12.02 -5.95 35.71
CA ASP A 185 11.89 -5.05 36.84
C ASP A 185 12.09 -5.88 38.11
N ILE A 186 13.09 -5.52 38.91
CA ILE A 186 13.47 -6.22 40.14
C ILE A 186 13.83 -5.18 41.21
N TYR A 187 13.52 -5.50 42.45
CA TYR A 187 13.87 -4.70 43.62
C TYR A 187 15.38 -4.44 43.69
N GLY A 188 15.75 -3.25 44.17
CA GLY A 188 17.14 -2.91 44.45
C GLY A 188 17.69 -3.68 45.65
N PHE A 189 18.95 -3.40 46.00
CA PHE A 189 19.54 -3.93 47.22
C PHE A 189 18.83 -3.33 48.43
N GLU A 190 18.32 -4.18 49.33
CA GLU A 190 17.58 -3.76 50.51
C GLU A 190 18.39 -4.05 51.76
N THR A 191 18.45 -3.08 52.68
CA THR A 191 19.09 -3.28 53.99
C THR A 191 18.25 -2.55 55.02
N PHE A 192 17.57 -3.33 55.86
CA PHE A 192 16.80 -2.83 56.99
C PHE A 192 17.51 -3.16 58.30
N ASP A 193 17.03 -2.57 59.40
CA ASP A 193 17.52 -2.87 60.76
C ASP A 193 17.36 -4.35 61.12
N ARG A 194 16.32 -5.00 60.58
CA ARG A 194 16.11 -6.45 60.65
C ARG A 194 15.82 -6.99 59.27
N ASN A 195 16.75 -7.78 58.73
CA ASN A 195 16.60 -8.42 57.44
C ASN A 195 16.02 -9.83 57.61
N SER A 196 14.95 -10.14 56.89
CA SER A 196 14.38 -11.49 56.83
C SER A 196 15.01 -12.32 55.71
N PHE A 197 14.54 -13.57 55.56
CA PHE A 197 14.97 -14.44 54.47
C PHE A 197 14.61 -13.87 53.10
N GLU A 198 13.54 -13.09 53.01
CA GLU A 198 13.06 -12.47 51.80
C GLU A 198 14.01 -11.38 51.30
N GLN A 199 14.52 -10.53 52.20
CA GLN A 199 15.58 -9.56 51.86
C GLN A 199 16.87 -10.27 51.43
N PHE A 200 17.24 -11.37 52.10
CA PHE A 200 18.37 -12.18 51.67
C PHE A 200 18.16 -12.71 50.23
N CYS A 201 16.97 -13.22 49.91
CA CYS A 201 16.61 -13.66 48.56
C CYS A 201 16.68 -12.53 47.52
N ILE A 202 16.19 -11.34 47.85
CA ILE A 202 16.27 -10.15 46.99
C ILE A 202 17.73 -9.76 46.74
N ASN A 203 18.52 -9.61 47.80
CA ASN A 203 19.93 -9.23 47.71
C ASN A 203 20.77 -10.28 46.97
N TYR A 204 20.48 -11.57 47.17
CA TYR A 204 21.14 -12.65 46.43
C TYR A 204 20.82 -12.61 44.94
N ALA A 205 19.56 -12.34 44.57
CA ALA A 205 19.18 -12.18 43.17
C ALA A 205 19.93 -10.99 42.53
N ASN A 206 20.03 -9.87 43.25
CA ASN A 206 20.80 -8.70 42.82
C ASN A 206 22.29 -9.00 42.65
N GLU A 207 22.90 -9.72 43.58
CA GLU A 207 24.30 -10.13 43.47
C GLU A 207 24.53 -11.04 42.24
N LYS A 208 23.61 -11.95 41.94
CA LYS A 208 23.69 -12.79 40.73
C LYS A 208 23.55 -11.99 39.44
N LEU A 209 22.66 -10.99 39.41
CA LEU A 209 22.52 -10.09 38.26
C LEU A 209 23.78 -9.23 38.10
N GLN A 210 24.35 -8.76 39.20
CA GLN A 210 25.62 -8.04 39.22
C GLN A 210 26.78 -8.93 38.73
N GLN A 211 26.81 -10.20 39.12
CA GLN A 211 27.79 -11.17 38.64
C GLN A 211 27.67 -11.37 37.12
N GLN A 212 26.44 -11.50 36.60
CA GLN A 212 26.21 -11.58 35.16
C GLN A 212 26.64 -10.30 34.44
N PHE A 213 26.32 -9.13 35.01
CA PHE A 213 26.75 -7.83 34.50
C PHE A 213 28.27 -7.74 34.43
N ASN A 214 28.98 -8.07 35.51
CA ASN A 214 30.43 -8.08 35.55
C ASN A 214 31.00 -9.09 34.53
N ARG A 215 30.37 -10.26 34.36
CA ARG A 215 30.80 -11.25 33.36
C ARG A 215 30.66 -10.74 31.93
N VAL A 216 29.53 -10.09 31.60
CA VAL A 216 29.27 -9.52 30.28
C VAL A 216 30.15 -8.30 30.01
N SER A 217 30.24 -7.39 30.97
CA SER A 217 30.99 -6.13 30.84
C SER A 217 32.51 -6.33 30.89
N LEU A 218 33.01 -7.25 31.74
CA LEU A 218 34.44 -7.38 32.04
C LEU A 218 35.08 -8.68 31.55
N HIS A 219 34.34 -9.69 31.11
CA HIS A 219 34.84 -10.98 30.57
C HIS A 219 35.86 -11.75 31.44
N ARG A 220 36.23 -11.29 32.66
CA ARG A 220 37.44 -11.75 33.36
C ARG A 220 37.28 -12.16 34.82
N LEU A 221 36.09 -12.54 35.28
CA LEU A 221 35.92 -13.14 36.61
C LEU A 221 35.11 -14.45 36.50
N ARG A 222 35.81 -15.54 36.16
CA ARG A 222 35.35 -16.91 36.46
C ARG A 222 35.75 -17.21 37.90
N GLY A 223 34.94 -16.77 38.86
CA GLY A 223 35.03 -17.25 40.24
C GLY A 223 34.16 -18.50 40.42
N PRO A 224 34.55 -19.46 41.27
CA PRO A 224 33.72 -20.63 41.59
C PRO A 224 32.47 -20.18 42.35
N ALA A 225 31.35 -20.87 42.15
CA ALA A 225 30.13 -20.64 42.93
C ALA A 225 30.10 -21.60 44.13
N PRO A 226 29.81 -21.12 45.36
CA PRO A 226 29.28 -22.03 46.37
C PRO A 226 27.99 -21.55 47.06
N TRP A 227 27.25 -22.56 47.55
CA TRP A 227 26.15 -22.61 48.53
C TRP A 227 24.68 -22.35 48.13
N HIS A 228 23.80 -23.07 48.84
CA HIS A 228 22.46 -23.52 48.44
C HIS A 228 21.32 -22.88 49.28
N PRO A 229 20.44 -22.06 48.67
CA PRO A 229 19.15 -21.67 49.24
C PRO A 229 18.03 -22.66 48.86
N LYS A 230 16.86 -22.54 49.51
CA LYS A 230 15.63 -23.38 49.30
C LYS A 230 15.33 -23.65 47.81
N GLN A 231 14.89 -24.87 47.51
CA GLN A 231 14.77 -25.44 46.15
C GLN A 231 13.88 -24.63 45.19
N GLU A 232 12.74 -24.08 45.66
CA GLU A 232 11.81 -23.30 44.83
C GLU A 232 12.40 -21.95 44.36
N PHE A 233 13.08 -21.22 45.26
CA PHE A 233 13.74 -19.95 44.93
C PHE A 233 14.88 -20.15 43.93
N ARG A 234 15.67 -21.21 44.13
CA ARG A 234 16.78 -21.56 43.24
C ARG A 234 16.30 -21.86 41.82
N GLN A 235 15.25 -22.66 41.66
CA GLN A 235 14.71 -22.98 40.34
C GLN A 235 14.18 -21.72 39.62
N SER A 236 13.46 -20.85 40.34
CA SER A 236 12.92 -19.61 39.79
C SER A 236 14.02 -18.65 39.31
N LEU A 237 15.07 -18.45 40.12
CA LEU A 237 16.21 -17.59 39.76
C LEU A 237 17.06 -18.21 38.65
N GLN A 238 17.26 -19.54 38.65
CA GLN A 238 18.00 -20.23 37.60
C GLN A 238 17.31 -20.06 36.24
N MET A 239 15.99 -20.24 36.16
CA MET A 239 15.22 -20.01 34.93
C MET A 239 15.36 -18.57 34.42
N LEU A 240 15.37 -17.58 35.34
CA LEU A 240 15.63 -16.19 34.98
C LEU A 240 17.04 -16.00 34.41
N MET A 241 18.06 -16.53 35.09
CA MET A 241 19.46 -16.42 34.66
C MET A 241 19.70 -17.10 33.31
N ASP A 242 19.10 -18.27 33.07
CA ASP A 242 19.21 -18.98 31.79
C ASP A 242 18.60 -18.14 30.65
N THR A 243 17.43 -17.55 30.90
CA THR A 243 16.78 -16.63 29.95
C THR A 243 17.67 -15.43 29.66
N LEU A 244 18.18 -14.75 30.71
CA LEU A 244 19.05 -13.58 30.55
C LEU A 244 20.36 -13.93 29.84
N ASN A 245 20.96 -15.09 30.12
CA ASN A 245 22.21 -15.54 29.50
C ASN A 245 22.07 -15.90 28.02
N SER A 246 20.87 -16.30 27.59
CA SER A 246 20.55 -16.52 26.18
C SER A 246 20.32 -15.22 25.38
N THR A 247 20.19 -14.08 26.08
CA THR A 247 19.88 -12.77 25.49
C THR A 247 21.06 -11.81 25.61
N THR A 248 20.99 -10.69 24.88
CA THR A 248 21.92 -9.56 25.05
C THR A 248 21.34 -8.57 26.08
N PRO A 249 21.88 -8.49 27.31
CA PRO A 249 21.30 -7.67 28.36
C PRO A 249 21.66 -6.18 28.19
N HIS A 250 20.70 -5.31 28.45
CA HIS A 250 20.88 -3.86 28.57
C HIS A 250 20.51 -3.43 29.99
N TYR A 251 21.40 -2.71 30.66
CA TYR A 251 21.25 -2.38 32.08
C TYR A 251 20.87 -0.90 32.24
N VAL A 252 19.78 -0.66 32.95
CA VAL A 252 19.37 0.66 33.42
C VAL A 252 19.40 0.63 34.94
N ARG A 253 20.20 1.50 35.56
CA ARG A 253 20.28 1.61 37.01
C ARG A 253 19.56 2.86 37.47
N CYS A 254 18.44 2.67 38.17
CA CYS A 254 17.71 3.74 38.82
C CYS A 254 18.43 4.11 40.12
N ILE A 255 18.81 5.37 40.28
CA ILE A 255 19.48 5.89 41.46
C ILE A 255 18.47 6.75 42.20
N LYS A 256 18.19 6.39 43.46
CA LYS A 256 17.33 7.21 44.30
C LYS A 256 18.19 8.38 44.78
N PRO A 257 17.87 9.63 44.41
CA PRO A 257 18.78 10.74 44.66
C PRO A 257 19.09 10.90 46.14
N ASN A 258 18.16 10.58 47.04
CA ASN A 258 18.27 10.81 48.47
C ASN A 258 17.24 9.99 49.27
N ASP A 259 17.63 9.41 50.41
CA ASP A 259 16.68 8.83 51.38
C ASP A 259 16.21 9.89 52.40
N LEU A 260 17.06 10.88 52.73
CA LEU A 260 16.74 12.11 53.49
C LEU A 260 17.49 13.39 53.03
N LYS A 261 18.13 13.39 51.86
CA LYS A 261 19.13 14.38 51.38
C LYS A 261 20.57 14.13 51.84
N GLU A 262 21.10 12.93 51.58
CA GLU A 262 22.54 12.56 51.49
C GLU A 262 22.63 11.10 51.00
N ALA A 263 23.69 10.54 50.39
CA ALA A 263 24.69 11.05 49.45
C ALA A 263 24.81 10.01 48.32
N THR A 264 24.41 10.38 47.10
CA THR A 264 24.32 9.53 45.88
C THR A 264 25.56 8.67 45.59
N VAL A 265 26.73 9.09 46.08
CA VAL A 265 28.01 8.41 45.89
C VAL A 265 28.05 7.03 46.55
N GLN A 266 27.41 6.85 47.71
CA GLN A 266 27.41 5.55 48.40
C GLN A 266 26.61 4.51 47.62
N GLN A 267 25.48 4.91 47.01
CA GLN A 267 24.71 4.05 46.11
C GLN A 267 25.52 3.70 44.84
N LEU A 268 26.24 4.66 44.27
CA LEU A 268 27.11 4.41 43.10
C LEU A 268 28.25 3.43 43.40
N ARG A 269 28.82 3.48 44.61
CA ARG A 269 29.82 2.51 45.09
C ARG A 269 29.20 1.14 45.35
N ALA A 270 28.08 1.06 46.07
CA ALA A 270 27.39 -0.19 46.41
C ALA A 270 26.88 -0.94 45.16
N CYS A 271 26.40 -0.21 44.15
CA CYS A 271 26.00 -0.78 42.86
C CYS A 271 27.21 -1.19 41.98
N GLY A 272 28.45 -0.90 42.38
CA GLY A 272 29.66 -1.15 41.58
C GLY A 272 29.71 -0.36 40.26
N VAL A 273 28.94 0.74 40.14
CA VAL A 273 28.87 1.55 38.91
C VAL A 273 30.22 2.20 38.63
N LEU A 274 30.82 2.83 39.64
CA LEU A 274 32.07 3.58 39.49
C LEU A 274 33.22 2.67 39.06
N GLU A 275 33.30 1.49 39.64
CA GLU A 275 34.33 0.51 39.30
C GLU A 275 34.15 -0.02 37.87
N THR A 276 32.90 -0.25 37.45
CA THR A 276 32.60 -0.66 36.08
C THR A 276 32.94 0.43 35.07
N ILE A 277 32.61 1.69 35.37
CA ILE A 277 32.98 2.84 34.51
C ILE A 277 34.49 2.98 34.45
N ARG A 278 35.18 2.89 35.58
CA ARG A 278 36.64 2.97 35.67
C ARG A 278 37.31 1.92 34.78
N ILE A 279 36.89 0.66 34.89
CA ILE A 279 37.45 -0.43 34.07
C ILE A 279 37.06 -0.29 32.59
N SER A 280 35.84 0.17 32.30
CA SER A 280 35.36 0.39 30.93
C SER A 280 36.04 1.58 30.24
N ALA A 281 36.37 2.63 31.00
CA ALA A 281 37.06 3.82 30.50
C ALA A 281 38.56 3.56 30.29
N GLN A 282 39.19 2.79 31.18
CA GLN A 282 40.60 2.40 31.04
C GLN A 282 40.79 1.33 29.95
N GLY A 283 39.77 0.52 29.64
CA GLY A 283 39.82 -0.53 28.64
C GLY A 283 39.17 -0.19 27.29
N TYR A 284 38.97 -1.23 26.48
CA TYR A 284 38.26 -1.20 25.20
C TYR A 284 36.96 -2.02 25.30
N PRO A 285 35.83 -1.38 25.66
CA PRO A 285 34.58 -2.09 25.94
C PRO A 285 33.94 -2.69 24.68
N SER A 286 34.08 -2.03 23.53
CA SER A 286 33.52 -2.48 22.27
C SER A 286 34.47 -3.40 21.54
N ARG A 287 34.03 -4.63 21.24
CA ARG A 287 34.85 -5.70 20.65
C ARG A 287 34.12 -6.32 19.47
N TRP A 288 34.73 -6.29 18.30
CA TRP A 288 34.13 -6.80 17.06
C TRP A 288 35.08 -7.77 16.39
N THR A 289 34.57 -8.86 15.82
CA THR A 289 35.38 -9.65 14.88
C THR A 289 35.62 -8.83 13.61
N TYR A 290 36.72 -9.10 12.92
CA TYR A 290 37.01 -8.42 11.65
C TYR A 290 35.91 -8.64 10.60
N GLU A 291 35.30 -9.83 10.60
CA GLU A 291 34.20 -10.18 9.70
C GLU A 291 32.92 -9.39 10.00
N GLU A 292 32.48 -9.34 11.26
CA GLU A 292 31.28 -8.59 11.66
C GLU A 292 31.47 -7.10 11.40
N PHE A 293 32.65 -6.56 11.75
CA PHE A 293 32.97 -5.15 11.57
C PHE A 293 32.99 -4.78 10.09
N PHE A 294 33.68 -5.56 9.25
CA PHE A 294 33.75 -5.29 7.82
C PHE A 294 32.38 -5.40 7.15
N SER A 295 31.60 -6.43 7.46
CA SER A 295 30.25 -6.62 6.91
C SER A 295 29.30 -5.48 7.29
N ARG A 296 29.41 -4.98 8.52
CA ARG A 296 28.57 -3.90 9.04
C ARG A 296 28.97 -2.53 8.46
N TYR A 297 30.26 -2.21 8.44
CA TYR A 297 30.77 -0.89 8.05
C TYR A 297 31.31 -0.85 6.61
N ARG A 298 30.93 -1.80 5.76
CA ARG A 298 31.34 -1.88 4.35
C ARG A 298 31.14 -0.59 3.55
N VAL A 299 30.13 0.22 3.89
CA VAL A 299 29.89 1.52 3.23
C VAL A 299 30.95 2.58 3.58
N LEU A 300 31.65 2.38 4.71
CA LEU A 300 32.74 3.23 5.17
C LEU A 300 34.11 2.70 4.76
N LEU A 301 34.24 1.38 4.58
CA LEU A 301 35.48 0.67 4.27
C LEU A 301 35.53 0.34 2.76
N PRO A 302 36.25 1.12 1.95
CA PRO A 302 36.45 0.77 0.54
C PRO A 302 37.41 -0.43 0.44
N GLY A 303 37.02 -1.49 -0.28
CA GLY A 303 37.90 -2.64 -0.49
C GLY A 303 37.28 -3.80 -1.27
N PRO A 304 38.11 -4.66 -1.90
CA PRO A 304 37.66 -5.83 -2.66
C PRO A 304 36.93 -6.86 -1.78
N GLN A 305 36.05 -7.63 -2.40
CA GLN A 305 34.97 -8.41 -1.77
C GLN A 305 35.42 -9.62 -0.93
N HIS A 306 36.73 -9.86 -0.74
CA HIS A 306 37.23 -11.04 -0.05
C HIS A 306 37.28 -10.87 1.47
N LEU A 307 36.51 -11.70 2.18
CA LEU A 307 36.49 -11.83 3.64
C LEU A 307 37.90 -12.04 4.25
N GLN A 308 38.78 -12.74 3.52
CA GLN A 308 40.16 -13.02 3.92
C GLN A 308 41.04 -11.75 4.03
N ARG A 309 40.65 -10.64 3.40
CA ARG A 309 41.34 -9.33 3.50
C ARG A 309 40.64 -8.35 4.45
N ALA A 310 39.60 -8.76 5.18
CA ALA A 310 38.86 -7.88 6.10
C ALA A 310 39.78 -7.23 7.15
N GLN A 311 40.74 -7.98 7.69
CA GLN A 311 41.70 -7.44 8.65
C GLN A 311 42.61 -6.36 8.04
N ALA A 312 43.11 -6.58 6.81
CA ALA A 312 43.96 -5.62 6.12
C ALA A 312 43.20 -4.33 5.80
N SER A 313 41.99 -4.44 5.27
CA SER A 313 41.13 -3.28 4.98
C SER A 313 40.78 -2.49 6.24
N CYS A 314 40.48 -3.17 7.36
CA CYS A 314 40.26 -2.48 8.64
C CYS A 314 41.51 -1.72 9.08
N ARG A 315 42.71 -2.31 8.97
CA ARG A 315 43.98 -1.67 9.38
C ARG A 315 44.33 -0.45 8.54
N GLU A 316 43.98 -0.46 7.26
CA GLU A 316 44.25 0.65 6.34
C GLU A 316 43.25 1.81 6.51
N THR A 317 41.96 1.51 6.68
CA THR A 317 40.90 2.53 6.69
C THR A 317 40.60 3.09 8.09
N LEU A 318 40.76 2.32 9.19
CA LEU A 318 40.48 2.85 10.54
C LEU A 318 41.26 4.12 10.87
N PRO A 319 42.58 4.21 10.59
CA PRO A 319 43.36 5.41 10.89
C PRO A 319 42.87 6.66 10.16
N GLN A 320 42.21 6.49 8.99
CA GLN A 320 41.63 7.59 8.23
C GLN A 320 40.31 8.08 8.84
N LEU A 321 39.58 7.21 9.55
CA LEU A 321 38.30 7.53 10.17
C LEU A 321 38.47 8.01 11.63
N ILE A 322 39.44 7.44 12.35
CA ILE A 322 39.78 7.76 13.73
C ILE A 322 41.28 8.07 13.77
N PRO A 323 41.66 9.36 13.79
CA PRO A 323 43.07 9.75 13.74
C PRO A 323 43.88 9.36 14.98
N ASP A 324 43.25 9.30 16.14
CA ASP A 324 43.90 8.98 17.42
C ASP A 324 44.03 7.45 17.60
N PRO A 325 45.26 6.90 17.58
CA PRO A 325 45.49 5.45 17.70
C PRO A 325 45.16 4.90 19.09
N ASP A 326 45.10 5.73 20.15
CA ASP A 326 44.74 5.26 21.50
C ASP A 326 43.25 4.92 21.64
N GLN A 327 42.44 5.31 20.67
CA GLN A 327 40.99 5.08 20.65
C GLN A 327 40.63 3.67 20.16
N TYR A 328 41.55 2.95 19.54
CA TYR A 328 41.32 1.61 19.01
C TYR A 328 42.55 0.71 19.14
N CYS A 329 42.34 -0.61 19.11
CA CYS A 329 43.43 -1.58 19.16
C CYS A 329 43.12 -2.77 18.25
N PHE A 330 44.14 -3.25 17.52
CA PHE A 330 44.01 -4.42 16.65
C PHE A 330 44.49 -5.68 17.36
N GLY A 331 43.56 -6.58 17.70
CA GLY A 331 43.89 -7.92 18.17
C GLY A 331 44.13 -8.92 17.04
N LYS A 332 44.39 -10.18 17.41
CA LYS A 332 44.59 -11.28 16.45
C LYS A 332 43.33 -11.54 15.61
N THR A 333 42.16 -11.63 16.25
CA THR A 333 40.88 -11.98 15.62
C THR A 333 39.81 -10.87 15.70
N LYS A 334 40.06 -9.83 16.50
CA LYS A 334 39.09 -8.79 16.81
C LYS A 334 39.72 -7.41 16.78
N VAL A 335 38.90 -6.41 16.47
CA VAL A 335 39.20 -4.98 16.67
C VAL A 335 38.50 -4.49 17.94
N PHE A 336 39.21 -3.66 18.69
CA PHE A 336 38.81 -3.15 19.99
C PHE A 336 38.68 -1.63 19.92
N PHE A 337 37.63 -1.08 20.51
CA PHE A 337 37.34 0.36 20.50
C PHE A 337 37.08 0.87 21.91
N ARG A 338 37.54 2.09 22.18
CA ARG A 338 37.17 2.84 23.38
C ARG A 338 35.70 3.28 23.31
N ALA A 339 35.18 3.71 24.46
CA ALA A 339 33.81 4.20 24.56
C ALA A 339 33.57 5.37 23.58
N GLY A 340 32.41 5.40 22.94
CA GLY A 340 32.01 6.45 21.99
C GLY A 340 32.44 6.21 20.53
N GLN A 341 33.52 5.47 20.27
CA GLN A 341 34.05 5.31 18.90
C GLN A 341 33.12 4.51 17.97
N VAL A 342 32.45 3.48 18.49
CA VAL A 342 31.44 2.74 17.70
C VAL A 342 30.25 3.64 17.38
N ALA A 343 29.86 4.56 18.27
CA ALA A 343 28.79 5.52 18.00
C ALA A 343 29.20 6.53 16.93
N LEU A 344 30.46 6.98 16.92
CA LEU A 344 31.03 7.77 15.84
C LEU A 344 30.95 7.03 14.49
N MET A 345 31.33 5.75 14.47
CA MET A 345 31.25 4.92 13.27
C MET A 345 29.81 4.72 12.78
N GLU A 346 28.85 4.51 13.68
CA GLU A 346 27.42 4.44 13.32
C GLU A 346 26.90 5.76 12.76
N ARG A 347 27.35 6.90 13.31
CA ARG A 347 27.01 8.23 12.78
C ARG A 347 27.53 8.40 11.35
N LEU A 348 28.82 8.14 11.11
CA LEU A 348 29.43 8.24 9.77
C LEU A 348 28.74 7.30 8.77
N ARG A 349 28.40 6.08 9.21
CA ARG A 349 27.64 5.12 8.42
C ARG A 349 26.28 5.67 8.04
N ALA A 350 25.53 6.21 9.01
CA ALA A 350 24.20 6.76 8.78
C ALA A 350 24.24 7.95 7.81
N GLU A 351 25.25 8.81 7.91
CA GLU A 351 25.47 9.94 7.00
C GLU A 351 25.72 9.46 5.55
N ARG A 352 26.60 8.48 5.35
CA ARG A 352 26.86 7.88 4.01
C ARG A 352 25.64 7.19 3.43
N LEU A 353 24.90 6.41 4.24
CA LEU A 353 23.66 5.76 3.81
C LEU A 353 22.59 6.79 3.45
N ARG A 354 22.48 7.88 4.22
CA ARG A 354 21.54 8.98 3.93
C ARG A 354 21.88 9.64 2.60
N ALA A 355 23.15 9.93 2.33
CA ALA A 355 23.58 10.48 1.05
C ALA A 355 23.26 9.55 -0.13
N ALA A 356 23.55 8.25 0.00
CA ALA A 356 23.20 7.24 -1.01
C ALA A 356 21.67 7.15 -1.23
N ALA A 357 20.89 7.19 -0.15
CA ALA A 357 19.43 7.19 -0.23
C ALA A 357 18.90 8.41 -0.99
N VAL A 358 19.45 9.61 -0.77
CA VAL A 358 19.07 10.82 -1.52
C VAL A 358 19.34 10.66 -3.01
N ILE A 359 20.49 10.08 -3.39
CA ILE A 359 20.81 9.82 -4.80
C ILE A 359 19.77 8.86 -5.41
N ILE A 360 19.52 7.72 -4.76
CA ILE A 360 18.55 6.72 -5.25
C ILE A 360 17.15 7.34 -5.35
N GLN A 361 16.70 8.05 -4.31
CA GLN A 361 15.40 8.72 -4.28
C GLN A 361 15.30 9.79 -5.37
N SER A 362 16.34 10.57 -5.62
CA SER A 362 16.33 11.60 -6.67
C SER A 362 16.18 10.98 -8.07
N ARG A 363 16.88 9.86 -8.33
CA ARG A 363 16.77 9.12 -9.58
C ARG A 363 15.40 8.48 -9.74
N ALA A 364 14.88 7.84 -8.69
CA ALA A 364 13.55 7.23 -8.70
C ALA A 364 12.44 8.26 -8.91
N LYS A 365 12.48 9.39 -8.18
CA LYS A 365 11.53 10.51 -8.33
C LYS A 365 11.62 11.11 -9.74
N GLY A 366 12.82 11.33 -10.25
CA GLY A 366 13.04 11.83 -11.62
C GLY A 366 12.50 10.88 -12.68
N TRP A 367 12.73 9.57 -12.54
CA TRP A 367 12.18 8.55 -13.42
C TRP A 367 10.65 8.54 -13.38
N LEU A 368 10.05 8.53 -12.19
CA LEU A 368 8.59 8.54 -12.03
C LEU A 368 7.97 9.79 -12.69
N GLN A 369 8.60 10.95 -12.52
CA GLN A 369 8.14 12.20 -13.13
C GLN A 369 8.27 12.18 -14.67
N ARG A 370 9.35 11.62 -15.21
CA ARG A 370 9.50 11.43 -16.67
C ARG A 370 8.42 10.50 -17.23
N VAL A 371 8.14 9.39 -16.54
CA VAL A 371 7.05 8.47 -16.93
C VAL A 371 5.71 9.20 -16.95
N ARG A 372 5.40 9.98 -15.91
CA ARG A 372 4.16 10.78 -15.83
C ARG A 372 4.10 11.83 -16.95
N PHE A 373 5.18 12.59 -17.17
CA PHE A 373 5.25 13.62 -18.20
C PHE A 373 5.03 13.06 -19.60
N THR A 374 5.70 11.95 -19.94
CA THR A 374 5.53 11.28 -21.24
C THR A 374 4.10 10.76 -21.44
N ARG A 375 3.44 10.27 -20.37
CA ARG A 375 2.02 9.89 -20.43
C ARG A 375 1.13 11.09 -20.76
N VAL A 376 1.36 12.23 -20.12
CA VAL A 376 0.62 13.47 -20.40
C VAL A 376 0.86 13.95 -21.83
N LEU A 377 2.11 13.98 -22.31
CA LEU A 377 2.42 14.38 -23.69
C LEU A 377 1.72 13.49 -24.73
N ARG A 378 1.68 12.17 -24.52
CA ARG A 378 0.95 11.24 -25.40
C ARG A 378 -0.55 11.52 -25.40
N ALA A 379 -1.14 11.83 -24.26
CA ALA A 379 -2.55 12.21 -24.16
C ALA A 379 -2.83 13.51 -24.92
N VAL A 380 -2.02 14.56 -24.69
CA VAL A 380 -2.14 15.86 -25.38
C VAL A 380 -2.01 15.69 -26.90
N ALA A 381 -0.98 14.97 -27.38
CA ALA A 381 -0.79 14.72 -28.80
C ALA A 381 -1.97 13.95 -29.43
N THR A 382 -2.61 13.08 -28.66
CA THR A 382 -3.81 12.36 -29.12
C THR A 382 -4.99 13.30 -29.25
N ILE A 383 -5.27 14.11 -28.23
CA ILE A 383 -6.35 15.11 -28.26
C ILE A 383 -6.13 16.09 -29.42
N GLN A 384 -4.91 16.63 -29.58
CA GLN A 384 -4.57 17.55 -30.66
C GLN A 384 -4.80 16.93 -32.06
N ARG A 385 -4.43 15.66 -32.26
CA ARG A 385 -4.70 14.93 -33.52
C ARG A 385 -6.19 14.83 -33.80
N TYR A 386 -7.01 14.49 -32.79
CA TYR A 386 -8.47 14.43 -32.95
C TYR A 386 -9.09 15.80 -33.25
N CYS A 387 -8.67 16.86 -32.56
CA CYS A 387 -9.15 18.22 -32.78
C CYS A 387 -8.83 18.70 -34.21
N ARG A 388 -7.58 18.54 -34.66
CA ARG A 388 -7.16 18.91 -36.03
C ARG A 388 -7.93 18.12 -37.08
N GLY A 389 -8.11 16.82 -36.88
CA GLY A 389 -8.91 15.98 -37.78
C GLY A 389 -10.39 16.40 -37.85
N SER A 390 -10.99 16.79 -36.72
CA SER A 390 -12.37 17.29 -36.69
C SER A 390 -12.52 18.63 -37.41
N GLN A 391 -11.57 19.55 -37.23
CA GLN A 391 -11.55 20.84 -37.92
C GLN A 391 -11.41 20.66 -39.44
N ALA A 392 -10.49 19.81 -39.90
CA ALA A 392 -10.31 19.52 -41.32
C ALA A 392 -11.58 18.94 -41.96
N ARG A 393 -12.26 18.01 -41.26
CA ARG A 393 -13.55 17.45 -41.73
C ARG A 393 -14.66 18.50 -41.83
N ARG A 394 -14.77 19.41 -40.85
CA ARG A 394 -15.73 20.53 -40.90
C ARG A 394 -15.45 21.43 -42.10
N CYS A 395 -14.21 21.85 -42.30
CA CYS A 395 -13.82 22.69 -43.43
C CYS A 395 -14.08 21.99 -44.78
N GLY A 396 -13.73 20.71 -44.90
CA GLY A 396 -13.96 19.91 -46.11
C GLY A 396 -15.44 19.81 -46.48
N LEU A 397 -16.33 19.62 -45.49
CA LEU A 397 -17.78 19.60 -45.71
C LEU A 397 -18.30 20.96 -46.22
N THR A 398 -17.81 22.06 -45.65
CA THR A 398 -18.17 23.42 -46.09
C THR A 398 -17.74 23.67 -47.53
N VAL A 399 -16.53 23.29 -47.92
CA VAL A 399 -16.03 23.44 -49.30
C VAL A 399 -16.84 22.59 -50.28
N LEU A 400 -17.19 21.35 -49.92
CA LEU A 400 -18.06 20.48 -50.72
C LEU A 400 -19.45 21.09 -50.94
N LEU A 401 -20.03 21.67 -49.89
CA LEU A 401 -21.33 22.35 -49.99
C LEU A 401 -21.25 23.56 -50.92
N GLN A 402 -20.23 24.42 -50.74
CA GLN A 402 -20.00 25.57 -51.61
C GLN A 402 -19.80 25.15 -53.07
N ALA A 403 -19.02 24.10 -53.33
CA ALA A 403 -18.81 23.56 -54.68
C ALA A 403 -20.12 23.04 -55.30
N ARG A 404 -20.95 22.32 -54.54
CA ARG A 404 -22.27 21.85 -54.99
C ARG A 404 -23.20 23.01 -55.33
N VAL A 405 -23.26 24.04 -54.50
CA VAL A 405 -24.07 25.24 -54.72
C VAL A 405 -23.61 26.00 -55.96
N ARG A 406 -22.30 26.25 -56.11
CA ARG A 406 -21.72 26.90 -57.31
C ARG A 406 -22.06 26.11 -58.58
N GLY A 407 -21.91 24.79 -58.54
CA GLY A 407 -22.28 23.92 -59.65
C GLY A 407 -23.78 23.94 -59.98
N TRP A 408 -24.65 24.00 -58.97
CA TRP A 408 -26.10 24.13 -59.17
C TRP A 408 -26.48 25.47 -59.81
N LEU A 409 -25.89 26.58 -59.35
CA LEU A 409 -26.11 27.92 -59.92
C LEU A 409 -25.69 27.97 -61.40
N ALA A 410 -24.51 27.46 -61.74
CA ALA A 410 -24.02 27.41 -63.12
C ALA A 410 -24.95 26.59 -64.02
N ARG A 411 -25.39 25.40 -63.57
CA ARG A 411 -26.37 24.58 -64.31
C ARG A 411 -27.71 25.28 -64.49
N ARG A 412 -28.19 26.01 -63.47
CA ARG A 412 -29.43 26.78 -63.54
C ARG A 412 -29.32 27.91 -64.57
N ALA A 413 -28.21 28.64 -64.60
CA ALA A 413 -27.94 29.70 -65.58
C ALA A 413 -27.88 29.13 -67.01
N PHE A 414 -27.12 28.06 -67.22
CA PHE A 414 -27.03 27.39 -68.53
C PHE A 414 -28.39 26.91 -69.02
N ARG A 415 -29.19 26.26 -68.16
CA ARG A 415 -30.55 25.80 -68.54
C ARG A 415 -31.46 26.96 -68.97
N ARG A 416 -31.39 28.12 -68.30
CA ARG A 416 -32.14 29.33 -68.69
C ARG A 416 -31.72 29.83 -70.07
N VAL A 417 -30.42 30.00 -70.30
CA VAL A 417 -29.89 30.45 -71.59
C VAL A 417 -30.23 29.45 -72.69
N ARG A 418 -30.02 28.15 -72.46
CA ARG A 418 -30.36 27.09 -73.42
C ARG A 418 -31.84 27.11 -73.78
N ALA A 419 -32.74 27.26 -72.81
CA ALA A 419 -34.17 27.36 -73.07
C ALA A 419 -34.51 28.56 -73.96
N ALA A 420 -33.90 29.73 -73.69
CA ALA A 420 -34.08 30.93 -74.51
C ALA A 420 -33.52 30.75 -75.94
N VAL A 421 -32.33 30.16 -76.08
CA VAL A 421 -31.71 29.87 -77.38
C VAL A 421 -32.55 28.89 -78.19
N VAL A 422 -32.98 27.78 -77.59
CA VAL A 422 -33.86 26.80 -78.27
C VAL A 422 -35.16 27.46 -78.70
N TYR A 423 -35.77 28.30 -77.86
CA TYR A 423 -36.97 29.04 -78.22
C TYR A 423 -36.74 29.97 -79.43
N MET A 424 -35.65 30.74 -79.43
CA MET A 424 -35.28 31.60 -80.56
C MET A 424 -35.03 30.78 -81.84
N GLN A 425 -34.29 29.67 -81.73
CA GLN A 425 -34.03 28.77 -82.86
C GLN A 425 -35.34 28.21 -83.45
N CYS A 426 -36.30 27.83 -82.60
CA CYS A 426 -37.63 27.41 -83.04
C CYS A 426 -38.36 28.52 -83.80
N CYS A 427 -38.30 29.76 -83.31
CA CYS A 427 -38.92 30.91 -83.98
C CYS A 427 -38.30 31.19 -85.36
N VAL A 428 -36.97 31.15 -85.47
CA VAL A 428 -36.25 31.36 -86.73
C VAL A 428 -36.57 30.26 -87.74
N ARG A 429 -36.52 28.99 -87.32
CA ARG A 429 -36.89 27.84 -88.17
C ARG A 429 -38.33 27.96 -88.67
N ARG A 430 -39.27 28.35 -87.81
CA ARG A 430 -40.66 28.61 -88.19
C ARG A 430 -40.79 29.74 -89.23
N ARG A 431 -40.03 30.82 -89.07
CA ARG A 431 -40.01 31.95 -90.02
C ARG A 431 -39.42 31.55 -91.36
N ALA A 432 -38.33 30.77 -91.37
CA ALA A 432 -37.73 30.24 -92.60
C ALA A 432 -38.71 29.34 -93.36
N ALA A 433 -39.35 28.39 -92.66
CA ALA A 433 -40.38 27.52 -93.27
C ALA A 433 -41.56 28.31 -93.85
N ARG A 434 -42.01 29.38 -93.16
CA ARG A 434 -43.05 30.29 -93.67
C ARG A 434 -42.60 31.03 -94.94
N LYS A 435 -41.35 31.48 -95.01
CA LYS A 435 -40.78 32.13 -96.20
C LYS A 435 -40.71 31.17 -97.38
N GLU A 436 -40.27 29.94 -97.14
CA GLU A 436 -40.19 28.90 -98.16
C GLU A 436 -41.57 28.52 -98.70
N LEU A 437 -42.57 28.36 -97.82
CA LEU A 437 -43.96 28.15 -98.22
C LEU A 437 -44.48 29.29 -99.11
N LEU A 438 -44.12 30.54 -98.80
CA LEU A 438 -44.52 31.70 -99.59
C LEU A 438 -43.87 31.69 -100.98
N LYS A 439 -42.60 31.25 -101.08
CA LYS A 439 -41.87 31.09 -102.35
C LYS A 439 -42.50 30.02 -103.21
N LEU A 440 -42.73 28.82 -102.66
CA LEU A 440 -43.41 27.72 -103.35
C LEU A 440 -44.83 28.11 -103.81
N LYS A 441 -45.57 28.89 -103.01
CA LYS A 441 -46.88 29.45 -103.44
C LYS A 441 -46.79 30.45 -104.58
N LYS A 442 -45.68 31.20 -104.72
CA LYS A 442 -45.45 32.09 -105.88
C LYS A 442 -45.09 31.27 -107.12
N GLU A 443 -44.22 30.27 -106.97
CA GLU A 443 -43.81 29.37 -108.06
C GLU A 443 -44.98 28.56 -108.61
N ALA A 444 -45.84 28.00 -107.74
CA ALA A 444 -47.05 27.29 -108.16
C ALA A 444 -47.99 28.18 -109.00
N ARG A 445 -48.21 29.44 -108.58
CA ARG A 445 -49.00 30.42 -109.36
C ARG A 445 -48.39 30.73 -110.72
N SER A 446 -47.06 30.78 -110.83
CA SER A 446 -46.41 30.96 -112.14
C SER A 446 -46.51 29.71 -113.03
N VAL A 447 -46.40 28.51 -112.48
CA VAL A 447 -46.55 27.25 -113.23
C VAL A 447 -47.98 27.11 -113.77
N GLU A 448 -48.97 27.48 -112.97
CA GLU A 448 -50.38 27.49 -113.37
C GLU A 448 -50.62 28.45 -114.55
N ARG A 449 -50.03 29.65 -114.49
CA ARG A 449 -50.04 30.62 -115.60
C ARG A 449 -49.35 30.10 -116.86
N TYR A 450 -48.22 29.39 -116.73
CA TYR A 450 -47.54 28.76 -117.87
C TYR A 450 -48.37 27.63 -118.49
N ARG A 451 -49.09 26.83 -117.69
CA ARG A 451 -50.00 25.79 -118.21
C ARG A 451 -51.17 26.38 -119.00
N GLU A 452 -51.73 27.50 -118.55
CA GLU A 452 -52.79 28.21 -119.29
C GLU A 452 -52.28 28.73 -120.65
N LEU A 453 -51.08 29.31 -120.70
CA LEU A 453 -50.44 29.78 -121.94
C LEU A 453 -50.16 28.64 -122.92
N ASN A 454 -49.66 27.49 -122.45
CA ASN A 454 -49.40 26.33 -123.32
C ASN A 454 -50.69 25.74 -123.91
N LYS A 455 -51.78 25.65 -123.14
CA LYS A 455 -53.09 25.25 -123.71
C LYS A 455 -53.55 26.19 -124.82
N GLY A 456 -53.34 27.51 -124.64
CA GLY A 456 -53.64 28.50 -125.68
C GLY A 456 -52.78 28.34 -126.94
N MET A 457 -51.51 27.97 -126.79
CA MET A 457 -50.60 27.71 -127.91
C MET A 457 -50.98 26.42 -128.67
N GLU A 458 -51.35 25.35 -127.98
CA GLU A 458 -51.78 24.09 -128.60
C GLU A 458 -53.00 24.28 -129.51
N VAL A 459 -54.00 25.06 -129.06
CA VAL A 459 -55.20 25.37 -129.87
C VAL A 459 -54.84 26.15 -131.14
N LYS A 460 -53.95 27.15 -131.02
CA LYS A 460 -53.49 27.93 -132.19
C LYS A 460 -52.71 27.07 -133.19
N LEU A 461 -51.90 26.15 -132.69
CA LEU A 461 -51.10 25.26 -133.54
C LEU A 461 -51.99 24.31 -134.35
N MET A 462 -53.04 23.74 -133.74
CA MET A 462 -54.05 22.96 -134.46
C MET A 462 -54.79 23.78 -135.53
N GLN A 463 -55.16 25.02 -135.25
CA GLN A 463 -55.84 25.88 -136.24
C GLN A 463 -54.96 26.22 -137.45
N LEU A 464 -53.66 26.42 -137.22
CA LEU A 464 -52.71 26.72 -138.30
C LEU A 464 -52.42 25.49 -139.16
N GLN A 465 -52.33 24.31 -138.55
CA GLN A 465 -52.14 23.05 -139.29
C GLN A 465 -53.30 22.79 -140.25
N LEU A 466 -54.54 22.98 -139.79
CA LEU A 466 -55.73 22.78 -140.62
C LEU A 466 -55.80 23.77 -141.80
N ARG A 467 -55.31 25.00 -141.62
CA ARG A 467 -55.23 26.00 -142.71
C ARG A 467 -54.16 25.67 -143.73
N ALA A 468 -53.00 25.17 -143.29
CA ALA A 468 -51.92 24.76 -144.18
C ALA A 468 -52.36 23.58 -145.07
N ASP A 469 -53.04 22.59 -144.50
CA ASP A 469 -53.49 21.41 -145.23
C ASP A 469 -54.57 21.74 -146.30
N GLN A 470 -55.41 22.75 -146.07
CA GLN A 470 -56.36 23.25 -147.08
C GLN A 470 -55.68 24.00 -148.24
N GLN A 471 -54.54 24.67 -148.00
CA GLN A 471 -53.82 25.41 -149.03
C GLN A 471 -53.00 24.49 -149.95
N VAL A 472 -52.46 23.39 -149.43
CA VAL A 472 -51.66 22.43 -150.23
C VAL A 472 -52.50 21.69 -151.27
N TRP A 473 -53.82 21.56 -151.09
CA TRP A 473 -54.67 20.82 -152.04
C TRP A 473 -55.07 21.63 -153.28
N THR A 474 -54.86 22.95 -153.32
CA THR A 474 -55.42 23.84 -154.36
C THR A 474 -54.39 24.56 -155.25
N SER A 475 -53.08 24.31 -155.10
CA SER A 475 -52.01 24.99 -155.86
C SER A 475 -50.81 24.04 -156.04
N GLY A 476 -50.59 23.39 -157.19
CA GLY A 476 -49.97 23.92 -158.42
C GLY A 476 -48.89 22.90 -158.84
N HIS A 477 -48.88 22.30 -160.03
CA HIS A 477 -48.63 22.86 -161.36
C HIS A 477 -47.29 23.65 -161.47
N SER A 478 -46.36 23.07 -162.25
CA SER A 478 -45.21 23.68 -162.97
C SER A 478 -43.88 23.95 -162.23
N GLN A 479 -42.82 23.25 -162.71
CA GLN A 479 -41.43 23.69 -163.07
C GLN A 479 -40.60 24.53 -162.05
N GLU A 480 -39.26 24.45 -161.88
CA GLU A 480 -38.10 23.73 -162.45
C GLU A 480 -36.82 24.20 -161.68
N HIS A 481 -35.67 23.51 -161.84
CA HIS A 481 -34.26 23.89 -161.48
C HIS A 481 -33.84 24.00 -159.99
N GLY A 482 -32.61 23.70 -159.51
CA GLY A 482 -31.30 23.33 -160.08
C GLY A 482 -30.15 23.73 -159.11
N PHE A 483 -28.96 23.09 -159.18
CA PHE A 483 -27.63 23.43 -158.58
C PHE A 483 -27.36 23.27 -157.06
N MET A 484 -26.12 23.27 -156.50
CA MET A 484 -24.83 22.53 -156.63
C MET A 484 -23.85 23.09 -155.53
N LEU A 485 -22.82 22.31 -155.09
CA LEU A 485 -21.50 22.69 -154.48
C LEU A 485 -21.26 22.92 -152.94
N ALA A 486 -20.44 22.02 -152.36
CA ALA A 486 -19.15 22.19 -151.60
C ALA A 486 -19.04 22.72 -150.12
N PRO A 487 -17.94 22.36 -149.37
CA PRO A 487 -17.85 22.25 -147.88
C PRO A 487 -16.78 23.15 -147.15
N GLU A 488 -16.73 23.22 -145.79
CA GLU A 488 -15.50 23.30 -144.93
C GLU A 488 -15.67 23.60 -143.39
N LYS A 489 -14.87 22.88 -142.57
CA LYS A 489 -14.06 23.20 -141.34
C LYS A 489 -14.65 24.01 -140.14
N ARG A 490 -14.69 23.46 -138.90
CA ARG A 490 -13.64 23.20 -137.84
C ARG A 490 -13.07 24.43 -137.10
N GLN A 491 -13.31 24.50 -135.78
CA GLN A 491 -12.38 24.88 -134.65
C GLN A 491 -13.22 25.00 -133.34
N THR A 492 -12.85 24.57 -132.12
CA THR A 492 -11.72 23.82 -131.58
C THR A 492 -12.08 23.30 -130.18
N GLN A 493 -11.39 22.24 -129.76
CA GLN A 493 -11.28 21.70 -128.40
C GLN A 493 -10.93 22.74 -127.32
N HIS A 494 -11.56 22.68 -126.14
CA HIS A 494 -10.87 22.51 -124.83
C HIS A 494 -11.86 22.40 -123.66
N GLN A 495 -11.46 21.67 -122.60
CA GLN A 495 -12.10 21.52 -121.26
C GLN A 495 -13.36 20.63 -121.23
N ARG A 496 -13.30 19.31 -121.00
CA ARG A 496 -12.66 18.49 -119.95
C ARG A 496 -13.08 18.84 -118.52
N HIS A 497 -13.65 17.80 -117.90
CA HIS A 497 -13.53 17.42 -116.49
C HIS A 497 -14.42 18.16 -115.48
N ASP A 498 -14.89 17.39 -114.50
CA ASP A 498 -15.69 17.79 -113.33
C ASP A 498 -17.16 18.07 -113.69
N ILE A 499 -18.16 17.26 -113.32
CA ILE A 499 -18.55 16.92 -111.96
C ILE A 499 -19.31 15.58 -112.06
N ARG A 500 -18.58 14.47 -111.92
CA ARG A 500 -19.13 13.10 -111.79
C ARG A 500 -19.21 12.66 -110.32
N GLU A 501 -19.27 13.61 -109.40
CA GLU A 501 -19.06 13.38 -107.96
C GLU A 501 -20.26 13.84 -107.09
N TYR A 502 -21.49 13.53 -107.52
CA TYR A 502 -22.72 13.94 -106.81
C TYR A 502 -23.68 12.80 -106.41
N LYS A 503 -23.23 11.53 -106.44
CA LYS A 503 -24.09 10.37 -106.10
C LYS A 503 -23.65 9.48 -104.92
N THR A 504 -22.66 9.88 -104.10
CA THR A 504 -22.16 9.02 -103.00
C THR A 504 -21.98 9.73 -101.65
N LYS A 505 -22.86 10.66 -101.29
CA LYS A 505 -22.89 11.24 -99.92
C LYS A 505 -24.31 11.31 -99.33
N THR A 506 -24.96 10.17 -99.20
CA THR A 506 -26.09 9.97 -98.27
C THR A 506 -26.15 8.50 -97.83
N CYS A 507 -25.31 8.12 -96.86
CA CYS A 507 -25.68 7.17 -95.79
C CYS A 507 -24.48 7.00 -94.85
N ASP A 508 -24.18 8.02 -94.04
CA ASP A 508 -23.32 7.86 -92.88
C ASP A 508 -23.86 8.76 -91.78
N GLN A 509 -24.52 8.14 -90.80
CA GLN A 509 -24.66 8.61 -89.41
C GLN A 509 -25.60 7.68 -88.65
N ARG A 510 -25.05 6.66 -87.97
CA ARG A 510 -25.53 6.20 -86.66
C ARG A 510 -24.38 5.65 -85.82
N PRO A 511 -24.49 5.75 -84.48
CA PRO A 511 -23.37 6.02 -83.59
C PRO A 511 -22.89 4.77 -82.84
N GLU A 512 -21.59 4.67 -82.58
CA GLU A 512 -21.07 3.73 -81.59
C GLU A 512 -21.40 4.21 -80.17
N ILE A 513 -22.34 3.49 -79.57
CA ILE A 513 -22.68 3.50 -78.17
C ILE A 513 -21.66 2.61 -77.45
N LYS A 514 -20.72 3.20 -76.70
CA LYS A 514 -20.02 2.49 -75.61
C LYS A 514 -20.75 2.75 -74.30
N THR A 515 -21.64 1.83 -73.96
CA THR A 515 -22.24 1.69 -72.63
C THR A 515 -21.18 1.23 -71.63
N PHE A 516 -20.84 2.09 -70.67
CA PHE A 516 -20.45 1.67 -69.34
C PHE A 516 -21.75 1.56 -68.49
N LYS A 517 -22.15 0.33 -68.16
CA LYS A 517 -22.99 -0.04 -67.01
C LYS A 517 -22.07 -0.87 -66.12
N SER A 518 -21.74 -0.38 -64.92
CA SER A 518 -22.46 -0.52 -63.63
C SER A 518 -21.80 -1.60 -62.80
#